data_AF-A0A2V7TLN6-F1
#
_entry.id   AF-A0A2V7TLN6-F1
#
_cell.length_a   1.000
_cell.length_b   1.000
_cell.length_c   1.000
_cell.angle_alpha   90.00
_cell.angle_beta   90.00
_cell.angle_gamma   90.00
#
_symmetry.space_group_name_H-M   'P 1'
#
loop_
_entity.id
_entity.type
_entity.pdbx_description
1 polymer ?
#
loop_
_entity_poly.entity_id
_entity_poly.type
_entity_poly.pdbx_seq_one_letter_code
_entity_poly.pdbx_strand_id
1 'polypeptide(L)'
;MAKSPRQGRRREAPVPRRPQSKKMDPAARASAESEAVAGLRERTEVGHLAAGRVPPSQVQDSRRAGATRIIDDSIRNVYVAPITEDEKLLQFPGPSTADFTRTDTWRVLRIMGEFIEGFDTLAWVQKAVTVFGSARIGPDDPQYKKAEQVAGLLAKAGFAVIT
;
A
#
# COMPACT_ATOMS: atom_id res chain seq x y z
N MET A 1 43.70 48.69 -40.18
CA MET A 1 42.37 49.28 -39.91
C MET A 1 41.47 48.19 -39.33
N ALA A 2 41.17 48.28 -38.04
CA ALA A 2 40.33 47.33 -37.31
C ALA A 2 38.84 47.54 -37.64
N LYS A 3 38.08 46.47 -37.88
CA LYS A 3 36.61 46.50 -37.84
C LYS A 3 36.11 45.45 -36.85
N SER A 4 35.55 45.98 -35.77
CA SER A 4 35.00 45.31 -34.59
C SER A 4 33.72 44.51 -34.92
N PRO A 5 33.45 43.38 -34.25
CA PRO A 5 32.27 42.57 -34.51
C PRO A 5 31.00 43.20 -33.90
N ARG A 6 29.90 43.25 -34.67
CA ARG A 6 28.58 43.71 -34.22
C ARG A 6 27.93 42.65 -33.32
N GLN A 7 27.87 42.90 -32.01
CA GLN A 7 27.02 42.15 -31.08
C GLN A 7 25.54 42.48 -31.32
N GLY A 8 24.74 41.46 -31.63
CA GLY A 8 23.28 41.58 -31.73
C GLY A 8 22.65 41.78 -30.35
N ARG A 9 21.90 42.87 -30.16
CA ARG A 9 21.05 43.06 -28.98
C ARG A 9 19.87 42.10 -29.06
N ARG A 10 19.84 41.08 -28.19
CA ARG A 10 18.61 40.32 -27.91
C ARG A 10 17.59 41.27 -27.28
N ARG A 11 16.39 41.36 -27.85
CA ARG A 11 15.24 42.05 -27.24
C ARG A 11 14.65 41.11 -26.19
N GLU A 12 14.63 41.52 -24.93
CA GLU A 12 13.91 40.82 -23.87
C GLU A 12 12.39 40.91 -24.12
N ALA A 13 11.68 39.79 -23.95
CA ALA A 13 10.23 39.73 -24.11
C ALA A 13 9.51 40.32 -22.87
N PRO A 14 8.34 40.97 -23.02
CA PRO A 14 7.63 41.58 -21.90
C PRO A 14 7.00 40.51 -21.00
N VAL A 15 7.16 40.68 -19.68
CA VAL A 15 6.60 39.79 -18.65
C VAL A 15 5.06 39.91 -18.62
N PRO A 16 4.30 38.80 -18.61
CA PRO A 16 2.84 38.85 -18.55
C PRO A 16 2.37 39.33 -17.17
N ARG A 17 1.47 40.32 -17.14
CA ARG A 17 0.83 40.82 -15.90
C ARG A 17 -0.18 39.80 -15.40
N ARG A 18 -0.03 39.32 -14.16
CA ARG A 18 -1.03 38.46 -13.51
C ARG A 18 -2.29 39.29 -13.20
N PRO A 19 -3.50 38.75 -13.37
CA PRO A 19 -4.72 39.43 -12.96
C PRO A 19 -4.66 39.63 -11.43
N GLN A 20 -4.75 40.86 -10.96
CA GLN A 20 -4.94 41.14 -9.54
C GLN A 20 -6.34 40.66 -9.16
N SER A 21 -6.44 39.47 -8.56
CA SER A 21 -7.65 39.05 -7.88
C SER A 21 -7.90 40.03 -6.73
N LYS A 22 -8.91 40.89 -6.86
CA LYS A 22 -9.36 41.76 -5.77
C LYS A 22 -9.71 40.85 -4.59
N LYS A 23 -8.96 40.93 -3.48
CA LYS A 23 -9.24 40.12 -2.29
C LYS A 23 -10.66 40.45 -1.83
N MET A 24 -11.53 39.46 -1.84
CA MET A 24 -12.92 39.60 -1.44
C MET A 24 -12.99 40.02 0.04
N ASP A 25 -13.86 40.98 0.34
CA ASP A 25 -14.05 41.51 1.69
C ASP A 25 -14.29 40.35 2.69
N PRO A 26 -13.55 40.27 3.81
CA PRO A 26 -13.71 39.20 4.80
C PRO A 26 -15.15 39.05 5.30
N ALA A 27 -15.93 40.13 5.41
CA ALA A 27 -17.34 40.03 5.81
C ALA A 27 -18.20 39.34 4.74
N ALA A 28 -17.97 39.65 3.47
CA ALA A 28 -18.66 39.01 2.35
C ALA A 28 -18.30 37.53 2.23
N ARG A 29 -17.04 37.16 2.52
CA ARG A 29 -16.60 35.76 2.57
C ARG A 29 -17.30 34.98 3.68
N ALA A 30 -17.40 35.55 4.88
CA ALA A 30 -18.05 34.90 6.00
C ALA A 30 -19.55 34.65 5.74
N SER A 31 -20.25 35.64 5.15
CA SER A 31 -21.66 35.47 4.75
C SER A 31 -21.82 34.35 3.72
N ALA A 32 -21.00 34.37 2.66
CA ALA A 32 -21.05 33.37 1.60
C ALA A 32 -20.71 31.96 2.12
N GLU A 33 -19.76 31.84 3.04
CA GLU A 33 -19.44 30.57 3.71
C GLU A 33 -20.63 30.09 4.55
N SER A 34 -21.29 30.97 5.30
CA SER A 34 -22.46 30.61 6.11
C SER A 34 -23.65 30.16 5.25
N GLU A 35 -23.92 30.85 4.15
CA GLU A 35 -24.98 30.51 3.19
C GLU A 35 -24.68 29.21 2.45
N ALA A 36 -23.42 28.98 2.06
CA ALA A 36 -23.02 27.73 1.42
C ALA A 36 -23.16 26.53 2.35
N VAL A 37 -22.77 26.68 3.62
CA VAL A 37 -22.92 25.64 4.65
C VAL A 37 -24.40 25.38 4.96
N ALA A 38 -25.21 26.44 5.08
CA ALA A 38 -26.65 26.31 5.31
C ALA A 38 -27.34 25.58 4.15
N GLY A 39 -27.06 25.98 2.91
CA GLY A 39 -27.63 25.33 1.73
C GLY A 39 -27.17 23.88 1.57
N LEU A 40 -25.95 23.54 1.96
CA LEU A 40 -25.49 22.15 1.97
C LEU A 40 -26.29 21.32 2.98
N ARG A 41 -26.46 21.82 4.21
CA ARG A 41 -27.22 21.14 5.26
C ARG A 41 -28.66 20.89 4.84
N GLU A 42 -29.32 21.91 4.30
CA GLU A 42 -30.71 21.80 3.83
C GLU A 42 -30.87 20.73 2.74
N ARG A 43 -29.99 20.72 1.73
CA ARG A 43 -30.03 19.69 0.67
C ARG A 43 -29.78 18.28 1.20
N THR A 44 -28.88 18.14 2.18
CA THR A 44 -28.63 16.86 2.84
C THR A 44 -29.85 16.41 3.63
N GLU A 45 -30.51 17.30 4.39
CA GLU A 45 -31.72 16.95 5.15
C GLU A 45 -32.87 16.55 4.22
N VAL A 46 -33.14 17.33 3.17
CA VAL A 46 -34.18 17.03 2.18
C VAL A 46 -33.91 15.71 1.47
N GLY A 47 -32.66 15.45 1.06
CA GLY A 47 -32.28 14.21 0.39
C GLY A 47 -32.41 12.98 1.29
N HIS A 48 -32.07 13.10 2.57
CA HIS A 48 -32.23 12.02 3.54
C HIS A 48 -33.72 11.70 3.80
N LEU A 49 -34.56 12.72 3.98
CA LEU A 49 -36.01 12.55 4.18
C LEU A 49 -36.70 11.94 2.95
N ALA A 50 -36.37 12.42 1.74
CA ALA A 50 -36.90 11.87 0.50
C ALA A 50 -36.53 10.39 0.30
N ALA A 51 -35.37 9.97 0.82
CA ALA A 51 -34.92 8.58 0.80
C ALA A 51 -35.48 7.72 1.96
N GLY A 52 -36.38 8.26 2.79
CA GLY A 52 -36.93 7.57 3.96
C GLY A 52 -35.92 7.30 5.07
N ARG A 53 -34.79 8.03 5.11
CA ARG A 53 -33.74 7.90 6.11
C ARG A 53 -33.78 9.08 7.09
N VAL A 54 -33.35 8.86 8.32
CA VAL A 54 -33.23 9.93 9.32
C VAL A 54 -32.03 10.84 8.97
N PRO A 55 -32.21 12.18 8.94
CA PRO A 55 -31.13 13.12 8.69
C PRO A 55 -30.05 13.09 9.79
N PRO A 56 -28.77 13.36 9.45
CA PRO A 56 -27.68 13.38 10.43
C PRO A 56 -27.90 14.36 11.59
N SER A 57 -28.64 15.45 11.37
CA SER A 57 -28.99 16.45 12.39
C SER A 57 -29.93 15.91 13.48
N GLN A 58 -30.67 14.84 13.20
CA GLN A 58 -31.61 14.21 14.13
C GLN A 58 -31.06 12.95 14.81
N VAL A 59 -29.86 12.51 14.42
CA VAL A 59 -29.17 11.40 15.08
C VAL A 59 -28.52 11.96 16.35
N GLN A 60 -29.05 11.62 17.53
CA GLN A 60 -28.32 11.81 18.79
C GLN A 60 -27.10 10.88 18.78
N ASP A 61 -25.92 11.44 18.58
CA ASP A 61 -24.67 10.69 18.55
C ASP A 61 -24.31 10.12 19.94
N SER A 62 -24.38 8.80 20.07
CA SER A 62 -23.61 8.04 21.06
C SER A 62 -22.41 7.32 20.42
N ARG A 63 -21.98 7.72 19.21
CA ARG A 63 -20.82 7.14 18.54
C ARG A 63 -19.61 8.06 18.70
N ARG A 64 -18.69 7.65 19.57
CA ARG A 64 -17.32 8.20 19.60
C ARG A 64 -16.61 7.82 18.30
N ALA A 65 -16.70 8.68 17.29
CA ALA A 65 -15.81 8.66 16.14
C ALA A 65 -14.49 9.33 16.54
N GLY A 66 -13.59 8.54 17.12
CA GLY A 66 -12.19 8.87 17.25
C GLY A 66 -11.41 7.61 16.95
N ALA A 67 -10.34 7.71 16.16
CA ALA A 67 -9.34 6.66 16.14
C ALA A 67 -8.93 6.43 17.60
N THR A 68 -9.15 5.23 18.13
CA THR A 68 -8.64 4.86 19.45
C THR A 68 -7.13 5.01 19.36
N ARG A 69 -6.60 6.14 19.83
CA ARG A 69 -5.16 6.34 19.94
C ARG A 69 -4.75 5.40 21.06
N ILE A 70 -4.24 4.23 20.71
CA ILE A 70 -3.57 3.36 21.65
C ILE A 70 -2.29 4.10 22.03
N ILE A 71 -2.35 4.82 23.16
CA ILE A 71 -1.20 5.48 23.75
C ILE A 71 -0.53 4.42 24.62
N ASP A 72 0.70 4.06 24.29
CA ASP A 72 1.52 3.22 25.16
C ASP A 72 1.92 4.04 26.40
N ASP A 73 1.12 3.90 27.46
CA ASP A 73 1.33 4.57 28.74
C ASP A 73 2.38 3.86 29.61
N SER A 74 2.95 2.73 29.17
CA SER A 74 4.01 2.03 29.91
C SER A 74 5.26 2.89 30.09
N ILE A 75 5.54 3.77 29.13
CA ILE A 75 6.65 4.75 29.20
C ILE A 75 6.31 5.92 30.15
N ARG A 76 5.02 6.21 30.35
CA ARG A 76 4.54 7.37 31.14
C ARG A 76 4.26 7.03 32.60
N ASN A 77 4.22 5.75 32.95
CA ASN A 77 3.94 5.31 34.31
C ASN A 77 5.20 5.35 35.18
N VAL A 78 5.31 6.39 36.01
CA VAL A 78 6.45 6.63 36.92
C VAL A 78 6.63 5.52 37.98
N TYR A 79 5.63 4.66 38.18
CA TYR A 79 5.65 3.57 39.17
C TYR A 79 6.06 2.20 38.60
N VAL A 80 6.32 2.11 37.30
CA VAL A 80 6.81 0.90 36.62
C VAL A 80 8.17 1.23 36.02
N ALA A 81 9.18 0.38 36.23
CA ALA A 81 10.47 0.58 35.57
C ALA A 81 10.23 0.66 34.04
N PRO A 82 10.81 1.65 33.34
CA PRO A 82 10.61 1.78 31.90
C PRO A 82 11.13 0.51 31.23
N ILE A 83 10.20 -0.28 30.68
CA ILE A 83 10.51 -1.50 29.94
C ILE A 83 11.25 -1.07 28.68
N THR A 84 12.38 -1.71 28.41
CA THR A 84 13.15 -1.42 27.20
C THR A 84 12.42 -1.97 25.97
N GLU A 85 12.63 -1.38 24.78
CA GLU A 85 11.89 -1.78 23.57
C GLU A 85 12.20 -3.23 23.14
N ASP A 86 13.41 -3.71 23.38
CA ASP A 86 13.79 -5.11 23.22
C ASP A 86 13.08 -6.03 24.23
N GLU A 87 12.93 -5.58 25.48
CA GLU A 87 12.15 -6.30 26.49
C GLU A 87 10.67 -6.40 26.08
N LYS A 88 10.08 -5.34 25.50
CA LYS A 88 8.71 -5.38 24.94
C LYS A 88 8.59 -6.35 23.75
N LEU A 89 9.58 -6.39 22.86
CA LEU A 89 9.55 -7.29 21.68
C LEU A 89 9.67 -8.77 22.08
N LEU A 90 10.49 -9.06 23.08
CA LEU A 90 10.77 -10.43 23.55
C LEU A 90 9.72 -10.95 24.55
N GLN A 91 8.89 -10.07 25.11
CA GLN A 91 7.75 -10.47 25.91
C GLN A 91 6.79 -11.30 25.05
N PHE A 92 6.62 -12.57 25.41
CA PHE A 92 5.65 -13.45 24.75
C PHE A 92 4.26 -12.89 25.06
N PRO A 93 3.50 -12.40 24.05
CA PRO A 93 2.15 -11.96 24.33
C PRO A 93 1.39 -13.21 24.83
N GLY A 94 0.84 -13.13 26.05
CA GLY A 94 -0.14 -14.10 26.52
C GLY A 94 -1.25 -14.25 25.47
N PRO A 95 -2.03 -15.35 25.47
CA PRO A 95 -2.91 -15.71 24.37
C PRO A 95 -3.83 -14.54 23.98
N SER A 96 -3.45 -13.78 22.95
CA SER A 96 -4.15 -12.56 22.53
C SER A 96 -5.06 -12.84 21.34
N THR A 97 -6.17 -12.13 21.31
CA THR A 97 -7.45 -12.42 20.66
C THR A 97 -7.51 -12.32 19.12
N ALA A 98 -6.40 -12.21 18.40
CA ALA A 98 -6.40 -12.26 16.94
C ALA A 98 -5.04 -12.72 16.38
N ASP A 99 -5.03 -13.89 15.75
CA ASP A 99 -3.86 -14.41 15.05
C ASP A 99 -3.55 -13.56 13.79
N PHE A 100 -2.63 -12.60 13.93
CA PHE A 100 -2.23 -11.72 12.84
C PHE A 100 -1.56 -12.48 11.68
N THR A 101 -1.04 -13.69 11.93
CA THR A 101 -0.38 -14.50 10.89
C THR A 101 -1.35 -14.96 9.80
N ARG A 102 -2.66 -14.85 10.07
CA ARG A 102 -3.73 -15.17 9.10
C ARG A 102 -4.26 -13.96 8.34
N THR A 103 -3.71 -12.77 8.60
CA THR A 103 -4.11 -11.53 7.90
C THR A 103 -3.54 -11.46 6.50
N ASP A 104 -4.22 -10.75 5.59
CA ASP A 104 -3.71 -10.55 4.23
C ASP A 104 -2.39 -9.78 4.20
N THR A 105 -2.18 -8.83 5.12
CA THR A 105 -0.90 -8.11 5.26
C THR A 105 0.25 -9.09 5.54
N TRP A 106 0.05 -10.04 6.47
CA TRP A 106 1.07 -11.05 6.75
C TRP A 106 1.27 -12.01 5.57
N ARG A 107 0.20 -12.37 4.85
CA ARG A 107 0.29 -13.19 3.64
C ARG A 107 1.14 -12.53 2.55
N VAL A 108 1.02 -11.21 2.35
CA VAL A 108 1.85 -10.46 1.39
C VAL A 108 3.33 -10.53 1.77
N LEU A 109 3.66 -10.33 3.05
CA LEU A 109 5.04 -10.45 3.52
C LEU A 109 5.60 -11.87 3.31
N ARG A 110 4.79 -12.89 3.53
CA ARG A 110 5.17 -14.29 3.31
C ARG A 110 5.43 -14.58 1.83
N ILE A 111 4.54 -14.14 0.94
CA ILE A 111 4.71 -14.29 -0.53
C ILE A 111 6.00 -13.60 -1.00
N MET A 112 6.28 -12.39 -0.50
CA MET A 112 7.51 -11.68 -0.81
C MET A 112 8.75 -12.45 -0.34
N GLY A 113 8.70 -13.03 0.87
CA GLY A 113 9.75 -13.92 1.37
C GLY A 113 9.97 -15.14 0.48
N GLU A 114 8.89 -15.81 0.06
CA GLU A 114 8.95 -16.97 -0.85
C GLU A 114 9.59 -16.61 -2.20
N PHE A 115 9.34 -15.40 -2.75
CA PHE A 115 10.00 -14.95 -3.97
C PHE A 115 11.50 -14.71 -3.78
N ILE A 116 11.91 -14.06 -2.68
CA ILE A 116 13.33 -13.82 -2.39
C ILE A 116 14.06 -15.16 -2.27
N GLU A 117 13.52 -16.09 -1.49
CA GLU A 117 14.08 -17.43 -1.33
C GLU A 117 14.15 -18.19 -2.67
N GLY A 118 13.09 -18.11 -3.47
CA GLY A 118 13.04 -18.74 -4.78
C GLY A 118 14.08 -18.20 -5.76
N PHE A 119 14.30 -16.88 -5.79
CA PHE A 119 15.32 -16.26 -6.64
C PHE A 119 16.73 -16.61 -6.18
N ASP A 120 17.01 -16.57 -4.87
CA ASP A 120 18.31 -16.92 -4.32
C ASP A 120 18.66 -18.39 -4.61
N THR A 121 17.69 -19.29 -4.45
CA THR A 121 17.86 -20.73 -4.73
C THR A 121 18.17 -21.00 -6.20
N LEU A 122 17.50 -20.28 -7.11
CA LEU A 122 17.61 -20.50 -8.55
C LEU A 122 18.66 -19.61 -9.23
N ALA A 123 19.36 -18.75 -8.49
CA ALA A 123 20.26 -17.72 -9.02
C ALA A 123 21.37 -18.26 -9.95
N TRP A 124 21.84 -19.49 -9.69
CA TRP A 124 22.93 -20.13 -10.44
C TRP A 124 22.46 -21.09 -11.54
N VAL A 125 21.16 -21.29 -11.69
CA VAL A 125 20.60 -22.21 -12.69
C VAL A 125 20.65 -21.55 -14.06
N GLN A 126 21.51 -22.06 -14.95
CA GLN A 126 21.71 -21.49 -16.29
C GLN A 126 20.85 -22.15 -17.38
N LYS A 127 20.88 -23.48 -17.44
CA LYS A 127 20.12 -24.27 -18.42
C LYS A 127 19.19 -25.19 -17.64
N ALA A 128 17.89 -25.01 -17.82
CA ALA A 128 16.90 -25.85 -17.17
C ALA A 128 15.75 -26.19 -18.11
N VAL A 129 15.11 -27.32 -17.85
CA VAL A 129 13.85 -27.74 -18.46
C VAL A 129 12.88 -28.07 -17.34
N THR A 130 11.70 -27.44 -17.38
CA THR A 130 10.60 -27.78 -16.47
C THR A 130 9.78 -28.92 -17.06
N VAL A 131 9.56 -29.97 -16.28
CA VAL A 131 8.81 -31.16 -16.70
C VAL A 131 7.57 -31.28 -15.83
N PHE A 132 6.40 -31.26 -16.47
CA PHE A 132 5.12 -31.49 -15.81
C PHE A 132 4.60 -32.90 -16.10
N GLY A 133 3.86 -33.46 -15.14
CA GLY A 133 3.26 -34.79 -15.26
C GLY A 133 2.15 -35.00 -14.24
N SER A 134 1.42 -36.11 -14.39
CA SER A 134 0.37 -36.47 -13.43
C SER A 134 0.99 -36.89 -12.09
N ALA A 135 0.58 -36.25 -10.99
CA ALA A 135 0.93 -36.65 -9.63
C ALA A 135 0.33 -38.00 -9.19
N ARG A 136 -0.52 -38.62 -10.03
CA ARG A 136 -1.23 -39.87 -9.73
C ARG A 136 -0.57 -41.10 -10.36
N ILE A 137 0.38 -40.91 -11.26
CA ILE A 137 1.06 -42.00 -11.96
C ILE A 137 2.20 -42.51 -11.08
N GLY A 138 2.19 -43.81 -10.78
CA GLY A 138 3.19 -44.47 -9.94
C GLY A 138 4.38 -45.02 -10.72
N PRO A 139 5.43 -45.50 -10.02
CA PRO A 139 6.68 -45.96 -10.64
C PRO A 139 6.57 -47.14 -11.60
N ASP A 140 5.52 -47.96 -11.48
CA ASP A 140 5.30 -49.13 -12.34
C ASP A 140 4.66 -48.78 -13.69
N ASP A 141 4.18 -47.56 -13.84
CA ASP A 141 3.53 -47.12 -15.07
C ASP A 141 4.57 -46.87 -16.18
N PRO A 142 4.31 -47.34 -17.43
CA PRO A 142 5.19 -47.09 -18.56
C PRO A 142 5.48 -45.61 -18.82
N GLN A 143 4.55 -44.70 -18.52
CA GLN A 143 4.75 -43.25 -18.66
C GLN A 143 5.74 -42.71 -17.63
N TYR A 144 5.73 -43.22 -16.40
CA TYR A 144 6.71 -42.85 -15.37
C TYR A 144 8.12 -43.23 -15.83
N LYS A 145 8.30 -44.46 -16.34
CA LYS A 145 9.59 -44.93 -16.86
C LYS A 145 10.10 -44.11 -18.04
N LYS A 146 9.20 -43.69 -18.93
CA LYS A 146 9.56 -42.78 -20.03
C LYS A 146 9.97 -41.40 -19.52
N ALA A 147 9.25 -40.85 -18.53
CA ALA A 147 9.60 -39.57 -17.93
C ALA A 147 10.99 -39.62 -17.25
N GLU A 148 11.29 -40.68 -16.50
CA GLU A 148 12.62 -40.94 -15.93
C GLU A 148 13.70 -40.98 -17.01
N GLN A 149 13.45 -41.71 -18.11
CA GLN A 149 14.41 -41.83 -19.20
C GLN A 149 14.69 -40.48 -19.86
N VAL A 150 13.65 -39.69 -20.14
CA VAL A 150 13.78 -38.35 -20.74
C VAL A 150 14.52 -37.40 -19.80
N ALA A 151 14.16 -37.37 -18.51
CA ALA A 151 14.84 -36.54 -17.51
C ALA A 151 16.33 -36.93 -17.39
N GLY A 152 16.65 -38.22 -17.40
CA GLY A 152 18.03 -38.71 -17.39
C GLY A 152 18.83 -38.30 -18.63
N LEU A 153 18.21 -38.26 -19.81
CA LEU A 153 18.85 -37.77 -21.03
C LEU A 153 19.09 -36.25 -20.99
N LEU A 154 18.13 -35.47 -20.46
CA LEU A 154 18.28 -34.03 -20.28
C LEU A 154 19.42 -33.69 -19.30
N ALA A 155 19.50 -34.40 -18.17
CA ALA A 155 20.57 -34.25 -17.20
C ALA A 155 21.95 -34.56 -17.82
N LYS A 156 22.06 -35.66 -18.58
CA LYS A 156 23.30 -36.02 -19.30
C LYS A 156 23.70 -34.97 -20.35
N ALA A 157 22.73 -34.26 -20.92
CA ALA A 157 22.97 -33.16 -21.85
C ALA A 157 23.30 -31.82 -21.16
N GLY A 158 23.37 -31.78 -19.82
CA GLY A 158 23.75 -30.61 -19.04
C GLY A 158 22.61 -29.64 -18.72
N PHE A 159 21.36 -30.11 -18.74
CA PHE A 159 20.20 -29.35 -18.27
C PHE A 159 19.85 -29.74 -16.84
N ALA A 160 19.58 -28.74 -15.99
CA ALA A 160 18.84 -28.95 -14.76
C ALA A 160 17.38 -29.33 -15.08
N VAL A 161 16.78 -30.18 -14.27
CA VAL A 161 15.36 -30.55 -14.39
C VAL A 161 14.60 -29.95 -13.21
N ILE A 162 13.53 -29.20 -13.51
CA ILE A 162 12.62 -28.61 -12.53
C ILE A 162 11.27 -29.32 -12.68
N THR A 163 10.60 -29.64 -11.57
CA THR A 163 9.32 -30.39 -11.56
C THR A 163 8.25 -29.66 -10.78
#